data_AF-A0A8S2ITH8-F1
#
_entry.id   AF-A0A8S2ITH8-F1
#
_cell.length_a   1.000
_cell.length_b   1.000
_cell.length_c   1.000
_cell.angle_alpha   90.00
_cell.angle_beta   90.00
_cell.angle_gamma   90.00
#
_symmetry.space_group_name_H-M   'P 1'
#
loop_
_entity.id
_entity.type
_entity.pdbx_description
1 polymer ?
#
loop_
_entity_poly.entity_id
_entity_poly.type
_entity_poly.pdbx_seq_one_letter_code
_entity_poly.pdbx_strand_id
1 'polypeptide(L)'
;MMFTNVHACGHPERNRFVSIFRSNKERTLFGLGPKPPFPFPFAQKTQKYAEKRLLGYTPTELYDVVVDVKKYREFVPWCVKSDVLGLEYPGMFKARMEIGFPPVKESYNALVTYHKPTVVKSVCTEGKLFNHLTTEWKFLPGIETNPKSLHVNCVINMLSKSTPQYTWFQRFVCNMIRYGGTIPRHIAIVMDGNRRYARDKGVARSKGHLLGADKLFEVCQWCHDLGISELTVYAFSLENLKRSQDEIDTLMSIARNKLLEIEKSIDKIHEQQICIRVIGEIDLIQDDLQILIKKLMSQTKHYQRFILNVCFYYTSRDEITNVIKDLASGVEKNLLEINDIDDNLIVRCLSLSSTTLPDIFLRTSGEIRLSDFLLVQCRFSLWLFADVYWPAFNLWHLYWILIQYEMKSNVLTNVKQKCSDILNKFYLQDDEDTMHARKRVTRIENFLKSLENERYKKLEMVTIF
;
A
#
# COMPACT_ATOMS: atom_id res chain seq x y z
N MET A 1 22.44 42.16 13.31
CA MET A 1 21.88 43.43 12.78
C MET A 1 20.73 43.06 11.86
N MET A 2 19.48 43.48 11.93
CA MET A 2 18.62 44.42 12.69
C MET A 2 17.21 43.74 12.61
N PHE A 3 16.26 43.74 13.55
CA PHE A 3 15.59 44.76 14.35
C PHE A 3 14.98 44.04 15.59
N THR A 4 15.38 44.38 16.83
CA THR A 4 14.71 45.26 17.81
C THR A 4 13.28 44.89 18.24
N ASN A 5 13.19 44.45 19.50
CA ASN A 5 12.21 44.78 20.54
C ASN A 5 10.80 45.23 20.13
N VAL A 6 9.82 44.42 20.52
CA VAL A 6 8.52 44.91 20.99
C VAL A 6 8.28 44.28 22.37
N HIS A 7 8.42 45.10 23.41
CA HIS A 7 7.87 44.80 24.73
C HIS A 7 6.35 44.88 24.66
N ALA A 8 5.67 43.77 24.96
CA ALA A 8 4.27 43.79 25.35
C ALA A 8 4.20 43.31 26.81
N CYS A 9 3.71 44.20 27.68
CA CYS A 9 3.50 43.96 29.10
C CYS A 9 2.69 42.69 29.38
N GLY A 10 3.21 41.85 30.29
CA GLY A 10 2.51 40.70 30.84
C GLY A 10 3.43 39.86 31.73
N HIS A 11 3.17 39.87 33.03
CA HIS A 11 3.76 39.09 34.14
C HIS A 11 5.03 38.24 33.87
N PRO A 12 6.15 38.45 34.59
CA PRO A 12 7.41 37.72 34.38
C PRO A 12 7.31 36.20 34.55
N GLU A 13 6.31 35.71 35.29
CA GLU A 13 6.06 34.27 35.42
C GLU A 13 5.55 33.66 34.10
N ARG A 14 4.69 34.35 33.33
CA ARG A 14 4.10 33.84 32.07
C ARG A 14 5.15 33.56 30.98
N ASN A 15 6.22 34.35 30.90
CA ASN A 15 7.31 34.13 29.94
C ASN A 15 8.16 32.89 30.26
N ARG A 16 8.19 32.45 31.52
CA ARG A 16 8.86 31.21 31.94
C ARG A 16 8.14 29.97 31.41
N PHE A 17 6.80 29.98 31.33
CA PHE A 17 5.99 28.85 30.87
C PHE A 17 6.13 28.55 29.36
N VAL A 18 6.19 29.57 28.51
CA VAL A 18 6.35 29.41 27.06
C VAL A 18 7.75 28.87 26.70
N SER A 19 8.76 29.12 27.55
CA SER A 19 10.13 28.64 27.33
C SER A 19 10.29 27.11 27.39
N ILE A 20 9.43 26.41 28.17
CA ILE A 20 9.49 24.95 28.32
C ILE A 20 9.07 24.26 27.01
N PHE A 21 8.05 24.79 26.31
CA PHE A 21 7.63 24.30 25.01
C PHE A 21 8.64 24.59 23.89
N ARG A 22 9.47 25.63 24.04
CA ARG A 22 10.51 26.01 23.06
C ARG A 22 11.83 25.26 23.22
N SER A 23 12.18 24.82 24.44
CA SER A 23 13.50 24.24 24.74
C SER A 23 13.71 22.78 24.31
N ASN A 24 12.67 22.07 23.88
CA ASN A 24 12.74 20.65 23.52
C ASN A 24 12.42 20.39 22.02
N LYS A 25 13.16 21.03 21.10
CA LYS A 25 13.03 20.74 19.66
C LYS A 25 13.46 19.31 19.27
N GLU A 26 14.22 18.61 20.11
CA GLU A 26 14.81 17.30 19.78
C GLU A 26 14.19 16.10 20.53
N ARG A 27 13.23 16.32 21.44
CA ARG A 27 12.46 15.24 22.06
C ARG A 27 10.98 15.51 21.91
N THR A 28 10.38 14.91 20.88
CA THR A 28 8.93 14.81 20.77
C THR A 28 8.38 14.13 22.03
N LEU A 29 7.40 14.76 22.69
CA LEU A 29 6.74 14.24 23.89
C LEU A 29 6.10 12.84 23.68
N PHE A 30 5.95 12.41 22.43
CA PHE A 30 5.16 11.25 22.00
C PHE A 30 6.04 10.21 21.32
N GLY A 31 6.64 9.32 22.11
CA GLY A 31 7.26 8.11 21.60
C GLY A 31 6.18 7.15 21.09
N LEU A 32 6.09 6.98 19.77
CA LEU A 32 5.14 6.06 19.15
C LEU A 32 5.67 4.62 19.26
N GLY A 33 5.02 3.81 20.12
CA GLY A 33 5.24 2.37 20.21
C GLY A 33 4.76 1.61 18.95
N PRO A 34 5.00 0.28 18.87
CA PRO A 34 4.76 -0.48 17.65
C PRO A 34 3.26 -0.58 17.34
N LYS A 35 2.90 -0.37 16.06
CA LYS A 35 1.55 -0.57 15.53
C LYS A 35 1.15 -2.06 15.58
N PRO A 36 -0.11 -2.39 15.90
CA PRO A 36 -0.65 -3.73 15.68
C PRO A 36 -0.83 -4.03 14.17
N PRO A 37 -0.85 -5.31 13.74
CA PRO A 37 -0.98 -5.68 12.34
C PRO A 37 -2.44 -5.61 11.83
N PHE A 38 -2.62 -4.83 10.75
CA PHE A 38 -3.53 -5.00 9.58
C PHE A 38 -5.07 -5.07 9.75
N PRO A 39 -5.91 -4.99 8.67
CA PRO A 39 -5.66 -4.64 7.25
C PRO A 39 -6.80 -3.85 6.53
N PHE A 40 -6.64 -3.66 5.21
CA PHE A 40 -7.73 -3.54 4.23
C PHE A 40 -8.68 -4.77 4.25
N PRO A 41 -9.94 -4.72 3.78
CA PRO A 41 -10.65 -3.55 3.25
C PRO A 41 -11.75 -3.06 4.22
N PHE A 42 -11.55 -2.87 5.52
CA PHE A 42 -12.44 -1.97 6.28
C PHE A 42 -11.66 -1.40 7.47
N ALA A 43 -11.36 -0.11 7.44
CA ALA A 43 -11.15 0.64 8.67
C ALA A 43 -11.42 2.14 8.41
N GLN A 44 -12.67 2.57 8.55
CA GLN A 44 -12.89 3.95 8.99
C GLN A 44 -12.42 4.02 10.45
N LYS A 45 -11.18 4.48 10.66
CA LYS A 45 -10.66 4.69 12.01
C LYS A 45 -11.13 6.04 12.54
N THR A 46 -11.95 6.03 13.60
CA THR A 46 -11.97 7.11 14.58
C THR A 46 -10.61 7.10 15.27
N GLN A 47 -9.76 8.09 15.00
CA GLN A 47 -8.48 8.18 15.71
C GLN A 47 -8.73 8.88 17.05
N LYS A 48 -8.61 8.12 18.14
CA LYS A 48 -8.66 8.64 19.51
C LYS A 48 -7.25 8.63 20.09
N TYR A 49 -6.72 9.81 20.35
CA TYR A 49 -5.50 10.02 21.13
C TYR A 49 -5.91 10.44 22.53
N ALA A 50 -5.37 9.79 23.56
CA ALA A 50 -5.62 10.16 24.95
C ALA A 50 -4.32 10.06 25.74
N GLU A 51 -4.00 11.12 26.48
CA GLU A 51 -2.83 11.14 27.34
C GLU A 51 -3.19 11.75 28.70
N LYS A 52 -2.67 11.12 29.77
CA LYS A 52 -2.75 11.62 31.14
C LYS A 52 -1.35 11.88 31.65
N ARG A 53 -1.09 13.07 32.18
CA ARG A 53 0.20 13.44 32.81
C ARG A 53 0.00 14.12 34.15
N LEU A 54 0.95 13.89 35.07
CA LEU A 54 1.08 14.66 36.31
C LEU A 54 2.06 15.82 36.05
N LEU A 55 1.68 17.04 36.40
CA LEU A 55 2.48 18.24 36.21
C LEU A 55 2.57 19.05 37.50
N GLY A 56 3.68 19.76 37.68
CA GLY A 56 3.96 20.60 38.85
C GLY A 56 3.33 21.99 38.78
N TYR A 57 2.04 22.06 38.47
CA TYR A 57 1.27 23.30 38.37
C TYR A 57 -0.08 23.14 39.07
N THR A 58 -0.74 24.26 39.38
CA THR A 58 -2.15 24.26 39.82
C THR A 58 -3.08 24.08 38.61
N PRO A 59 -4.29 23.51 38.80
CA PRO A 59 -5.29 23.42 37.73
C PRO A 59 -5.58 24.77 37.06
N THR A 60 -5.64 25.85 37.84
CA THR A 60 -5.89 27.22 37.35
C THR A 60 -4.76 27.73 36.45
N GLU A 61 -3.50 27.52 36.83
CA GLU A 61 -2.34 27.97 36.04
C GLU A 61 -2.31 27.30 34.66
N LEU A 62 -2.54 25.99 34.58
CA LEU A 62 -2.53 25.30 33.29
C LEU A 62 -3.79 25.59 32.47
N TYR A 63 -4.95 25.72 33.13
CA TYR A 63 -6.20 26.12 32.49
C TYR A 63 -6.04 27.48 31.77
N ASP A 64 -5.44 28.47 32.44
CA ASP A 64 -5.28 29.82 31.89
C ASP A 64 -4.36 29.85 30.64
N VAL A 65 -3.47 28.87 30.50
CA VAL A 65 -2.64 28.69 29.30
C VAL A 65 -3.44 28.04 28.16
N VAL A 66 -4.20 26.98 28.47
CA VAL A 66 -4.95 26.22 27.44
C VAL A 66 -6.15 27.03 26.92
N VAL A 67 -6.81 27.84 27.74
CA VAL A 67 -7.93 28.66 27.27
C VAL A 67 -7.49 29.84 26.39
N ASP A 68 -6.22 30.28 26.49
CA ASP A 68 -5.64 31.38 25.72
C ASP A 68 -5.21 30.93 24.30
N VAL A 69 -6.20 30.53 23.50
CA VAL A 69 -6.02 29.98 22.15
C VAL A 69 -5.23 30.92 21.23
N LYS A 70 -5.27 32.25 21.45
CA LYS A 70 -4.51 33.23 20.66
C LYS A 70 -3.01 32.97 20.67
N LYS A 71 -2.49 32.38 21.75
CA LYS A 71 -1.07 32.10 21.93
C LYS A 71 -0.64 30.72 21.45
N TYR A 72 -1.54 29.91 20.91
CA TYR A 72 -1.20 28.54 20.50
C TYR A 72 -0.06 28.51 19.47
N ARG A 73 0.02 29.48 18.56
CA ARG A 73 1.16 29.64 17.63
C ARG A 73 2.52 29.69 18.34
N GLU A 74 2.59 30.14 19.58
CA GLU A 74 3.86 30.33 20.31
C GLU A 74 4.43 29.03 20.90
N PHE A 75 3.57 28.03 21.16
CA PHE A 75 3.94 26.84 21.94
C PHE A 75 3.30 25.52 21.48
N VAL A 76 2.22 25.54 20.69
CA VAL A 76 1.61 24.34 20.10
C VAL A 76 2.38 23.98 18.82
N PRO A 77 3.02 22.80 18.76
CA PRO A 77 3.72 22.37 17.55
C PRO A 77 2.79 22.40 16.34
N TRP A 78 3.33 22.85 15.20
CA TRP A 78 2.61 22.88 13.92
C TRP A 78 1.45 23.89 13.84
N CYS A 79 1.14 24.65 14.88
CA CYS A 79 0.20 25.76 14.80
C CYS A 79 0.89 26.97 14.14
N VAL A 80 0.44 27.32 12.92
CA VAL A 80 0.97 28.43 12.13
C VAL A 80 0.22 29.73 12.41
N LYS A 81 -1.09 29.66 12.68
CA LYS A 81 -1.92 30.77 13.16
C LYS A 81 -3.00 30.28 14.11
N SER A 82 -3.43 31.14 15.02
CA SER A 82 -4.47 30.86 16.00
C SER A 82 -5.18 32.17 16.37
N ASP A 83 -6.35 32.40 15.80
CA ASP A 83 -7.10 33.64 15.94
C ASP A 83 -8.44 33.37 16.62
N VAL A 84 -8.83 34.20 17.60
CA VAL A 84 -10.19 34.17 18.17
C VAL A 84 -11.07 35.07 17.31
N LEU A 85 -12.10 34.49 16.70
CA LEU A 85 -12.99 35.16 15.76
C LEU A 85 -14.08 35.99 16.48
N GLY A 86 -14.48 35.58 17.69
CA GLY A 86 -15.49 36.29 18.49
C GLY A 86 -16.09 35.44 19.61
N LEU A 87 -16.65 36.11 20.62
CA LEU A 87 -17.44 35.48 21.68
C LEU A 87 -18.84 35.16 21.15
N GLU A 88 -19.34 33.97 21.43
CA GLU A 88 -20.74 33.63 21.15
C GLU A 88 -21.60 33.76 22.42
N TYR A 89 -21.11 33.21 23.54
CA TYR A 89 -21.78 33.24 24.86
C TYR A 89 -20.73 33.16 25.99
N PRO A 90 -21.07 33.51 27.24
CA PRO A 90 -20.18 33.30 28.38
C PRO A 90 -19.75 31.83 28.48
N GLY A 91 -18.44 31.56 28.44
CA GLY A 91 -17.91 30.18 28.44
C GLY A 91 -17.71 29.57 27.04
N MET A 92 -17.92 30.34 25.95
CA MET A 92 -17.76 29.83 24.58
C MET A 92 -17.32 30.90 23.57
N PHE A 93 -16.34 30.57 22.72
CA PHE A 93 -15.91 31.43 21.61
C PHE A 93 -15.59 30.63 20.34
N LYS A 94 -15.62 31.30 19.19
CA LYS A 94 -15.13 30.77 17.91
C LYS A 94 -13.66 31.12 17.71
N ALA A 95 -12.89 30.17 17.21
CA ALA A 95 -11.49 30.35 16.84
C ALA A 95 -11.21 29.81 15.44
N ARG A 96 -10.27 30.43 14.74
CA ARG A 96 -9.67 29.94 13.50
C ARG A 96 -8.26 29.46 13.79
N MET A 97 -7.99 28.22 13.42
CA MET A 97 -6.69 27.58 13.59
C MET A 97 -6.11 27.32 12.22
N GLU A 98 -4.85 27.71 12.01
CA GLU A 98 -4.05 27.32 10.85
C GLU A 98 -2.96 26.38 11.35
N ILE A 99 -2.97 25.14 10.89
CA ILE A 99 -1.93 24.15 11.16
C ILE A 99 -1.09 23.95 9.91
N GLY A 100 0.22 23.80 10.06
CA GLY A 100 1.13 23.67 8.93
C GLY A 100 2.27 22.71 9.16
N PHE A 101 2.54 21.94 8.12
CA PHE A 101 3.66 21.03 7.95
C PHE A 101 4.36 21.48 6.68
N PRO A 102 5.55 22.10 6.72
CA PRO A 102 6.24 22.52 5.50
C PRO A 102 6.24 21.38 4.46
N PRO A 103 5.70 21.56 3.24
CA PRO A 103 5.32 22.82 2.58
C PRO A 103 3.84 23.27 2.66
N VAL A 104 2.95 22.61 3.41
CA VAL A 104 1.50 22.91 3.44
C VAL A 104 1.00 23.51 4.74
N LYS A 105 -0.04 24.34 4.60
CA LYS A 105 -0.80 24.97 5.67
C LYS A 105 -2.28 24.74 5.40
N GLU A 106 -3.04 24.40 6.43
CA GLU A 106 -4.48 24.20 6.36
C GLU A 106 -5.15 24.99 7.49
N SER A 107 -6.31 25.58 7.19
CA SER A 107 -7.11 26.32 8.17
C SER A 107 -8.44 25.63 8.47
N TYR A 108 -8.84 25.64 9.74
CA TYR A 108 -10.17 25.20 10.19
C TYR A 108 -10.75 26.17 11.23
N ASN A 109 -12.07 26.26 11.30
CA ASN A 109 -12.79 26.95 12.35
C ASN A 109 -13.21 25.96 13.44
N ALA A 110 -13.10 26.37 14.69
CA ALA A 110 -13.49 25.58 15.85
C ALA A 110 -14.32 26.41 16.84
N LEU A 111 -15.25 25.73 17.51
CA LEU A 111 -15.98 26.24 18.64
C LEU A 111 -15.31 25.74 19.93
N VAL A 112 -14.88 26.67 20.76
CA VAL A 112 -14.18 26.38 22.02
C VAL A 112 -15.11 26.67 23.18
N THR A 113 -15.44 25.66 23.98
CA THR A 113 -16.18 25.77 25.23
C THR A 113 -15.25 25.56 26.41
N TYR A 114 -15.48 26.28 27.51
CA TYR A 114 -14.61 26.22 28.67
C TYR A 114 -15.37 26.44 29.97
N HIS A 115 -14.95 25.72 31.02
CA HIS A 115 -15.39 25.94 32.39
C HIS A 115 -14.17 26.01 33.29
N LYS A 116 -13.96 27.19 33.90
CA LYS A 116 -12.80 27.41 34.76
C LYS A 116 -12.97 26.69 36.10
N PRO A 117 -11.93 26.03 36.64
CA PRO A 117 -10.64 25.67 36.04
C PRO A 117 -10.61 24.25 35.45
N THR A 118 -11.77 23.62 35.23
CA THR A 118 -11.89 22.17 35.09
C THR A 118 -11.73 21.66 33.67
N VAL A 119 -12.23 22.37 32.66
CA VAL A 119 -12.25 21.85 31.28
C VAL A 119 -12.13 22.93 30.21
N VAL A 120 -11.40 22.61 29.15
CA VAL A 120 -11.42 23.33 27.86
C VAL A 120 -11.65 22.32 26.75
N LYS A 121 -12.69 22.52 25.95
CA LYS A 121 -13.07 21.65 24.84
C LYS A 121 -13.15 22.45 23.55
N SER A 122 -12.54 21.94 22.48
CA SER A 122 -12.58 22.50 21.14
C SER A 122 -13.23 21.51 20.20
N VAL A 123 -14.18 21.97 19.39
CA VAL A 123 -14.88 21.18 18.38
C VAL A 123 -14.74 21.87 17.02
N CYS A 124 -14.13 21.21 16.04
CA CYS A 124 -14.07 21.71 14.68
C CYS A 124 -15.50 21.82 14.10
N THR A 125 -15.86 23.01 13.65
CA THR A 125 -17.18 23.30 13.07
C THR A 125 -17.10 23.40 11.55
N GLU A 126 -15.96 23.82 11.00
CA GLU A 126 -15.78 24.02 9.56
C GLU A 126 -14.33 23.79 9.15
N GLY A 127 -14.09 22.97 8.13
CA GLY A 127 -12.76 22.66 7.63
C GLY A 127 -12.79 21.66 6.48
N LYS A 128 -11.70 21.58 5.71
CA LYS A 128 -11.59 20.65 4.57
C LYS A 128 -11.06 19.27 4.96
N LEU A 129 -10.25 19.19 6.03
CA LEU A 129 -9.60 17.94 6.46
C LEU A 129 -10.44 17.07 7.41
N PHE A 130 -11.22 17.66 8.32
CA PHE A 130 -11.88 16.91 9.40
C PHE A 130 -13.41 16.92 9.26
N ASN A 131 -14.04 15.74 9.30
CA ASN A 131 -15.49 15.56 9.50
C ASN A 131 -15.87 15.85 10.94
N HIS A 132 -15.00 15.45 11.87
CA HIS A 132 -15.13 15.71 13.30
C HIS A 132 -13.72 15.80 13.89
N LEU A 133 -13.38 16.89 14.54
CA LEU A 133 -12.15 17.01 15.34
C LEU A 133 -12.58 17.58 16.68
N THR A 134 -12.44 16.80 17.74
CA THR A 134 -12.66 17.25 19.11
C THR A 134 -11.39 17.14 19.91
N THR A 135 -11.11 18.15 20.72
CA THR A 135 -10.00 18.16 21.68
C THR A 135 -10.58 18.55 23.02
N GLU A 136 -10.34 17.76 24.05
CA GLU A 136 -10.84 17.99 25.40
C GLU A 136 -9.67 17.91 26.39
N TRP A 137 -9.51 18.97 27.17
CA TRP A 137 -8.53 19.08 28.24
C TRP A 137 -9.27 19.10 29.57
N LYS A 138 -8.97 18.16 30.46
CA LYS A 138 -9.47 18.16 31.84
C LYS A 138 -8.32 18.37 32.81
N PHE A 139 -8.53 19.27 33.78
CA PHE A 139 -7.57 19.61 34.81
C PHE A 139 -8.10 19.13 36.15
N LEU A 140 -7.41 18.17 36.75
CA LEU A 140 -7.76 17.56 38.02
C LEU A 140 -6.67 17.87 39.06
N PRO A 141 -7.00 18.03 40.35
CA PRO A 141 -6.00 18.08 41.41
C PRO A 141 -5.04 16.90 41.33
N GLY A 142 -3.76 17.16 41.60
CA GLY A 142 -2.69 16.17 41.56
C GLY A 142 -2.52 15.43 42.88
N ILE A 143 -1.33 15.52 43.45
CA ILE A 143 -0.97 14.94 44.75
C ILE A 143 -1.54 15.82 45.86
N GLU A 144 -2.31 15.22 46.78
CA GLU A 144 -2.97 15.93 47.89
C GLU A 144 -1.99 16.72 48.79
N THR A 145 -0.77 16.24 48.95
CA THR A 145 0.28 16.89 49.75
C THR A 145 1.05 17.99 49.02
N ASN A 146 0.85 18.15 47.70
CA ASN A 146 1.49 19.19 46.90
C ASN A 146 0.44 20.05 46.18
N PRO A 147 0.11 21.25 46.71
CA PRO A 147 -0.90 22.11 46.11
C PRO A 147 -0.51 22.63 44.72
N LYS A 148 0.77 22.56 44.32
CA LYS A 148 1.26 22.85 42.97
C LYS A 148 1.43 21.57 42.16
N SER A 149 0.39 20.73 42.13
CA SER A 149 0.36 19.57 41.27
C SER A 149 -1.02 19.31 40.69
N LEU A 150 -1.06 18.87 39.42
CA LEU A 150 -2.29 18.58 38.69
C LEU A 150 -2.14 17.35 37.81
N HIS A 151 -3.23 16.61 37.64
CA HIS A 151 -3.40 15.66 36.56
C HIS A 151 -4.09 16.33 35.37
N VAL A 152 -3.42 16.35 34.22
CA VAL A 152 -4.01 16.80 32.96
C VAL A 152 -4.37 15.59 32.11
N ASN A 153 -5.62 15.53 31.68
CA ASN A 153 -6.09 14.57 30.68
C ASN A 153 -6.35 15.33 29.38
N CYS A 154 -5.64 14.99 28.31
CA CYS A 154 -5.89 15.51 26.98
C CYS A 154 -6.41 14.38 26.10
N VAL A 155 -7.59 14.58 25.50
CA VAL A 155 -8.22 13.64 24.58
C VAL A 155 -8.49 14.33 23.26
N ILE A 156 -7.99 13.76 22.16
CA ILE A 156 -8.23 14.22 20.79
C ILE A 156 -8.97 13.10 20.06
N ASN A 157 -10.20 13.37 19.61
CA ASN A 157 -10.91 12.46 18.71
C ASN A 157 -11.01 13.07 17.32
N MET A 158 -10.66 12.30 16.30
CA MET A 158 -10.67 12.74 14.92
C MET A 158 -11.39 11.73 14.01
N LEU A 159 -12.27 12.27 13.16
CA LEU A 159 -12.83 11.64 11.96
C LEU A 159 -12.47 12.55 10.79
N SER A 160 -11.68 12.04 9.85
CA SER A 160 -11.29 12.76 8.63
C SER A 160 -12.42 12.76 7.60
N LYS A 161 -12.51 13.80 6.74
CA LYS A 161 -13.43 13.84 5.57
C LYS A 161 -13.09 12.83 4.48
N SER A 162 -11.93 12.18 4.59
CA SER A 162 -11.48 11.14 3.67
C SER A 162 -10.84 9.98 4.44
N THR A 163 -11.07 8.76 3.97
CA THR A 163 -10.56 7.49 4.52
C THR A 163 -9.09 7.60 4.94
N PRO A 164 -8.70 7.25 6.18
CA PRO A 164 -7.40 7.61 6.73
C PRO A 164 -6.34 6.56 6.34
N GLN A 165 -6.06 6.40 5.05
CA GLN A 165 -4.95 5.58 4.60
C GLN A 165 -3.66 6.39 4.35
N TYR A 166 -3.81 7.62 3.87
CA TYR A 166 -2.69 8.49 3.50
C TYR A 166 -2.70 9.80 4.30
N THR A 167 -1.52 10.26 4.68
CA THR A 167 -1.33 11.66 5.07
C THR A 167 -1.64 12.58 3.88
N TRP A 168 -1.95 13.84 4.13
CA TRP A 168 -2.21 14.81 3.06
C TRP A 168 -1.02 14.89 2.07
N PHE A 169 0.22 14.79 2.57
CA PHE A 169 1.43 14.84 1.73
C PHE A 169 1.57 13.58 0.88
N GLN A 170 1.31 12.40 1.45
CA GLN A 170 1.25 11.17 0.68
C GLN A 170 0.18 11.24 -0.41
N ARG A 171 -0.99 11.84 -0.13
CA ARG A 171 -2.03 12.06 -1.13
C ARG A 171 -1.62 13.05 -2.22
N PHE A 172 -0.92 14.13 -1.85
CA PHE A 172 -0.35 15.07 -2.80
C PHE A 172 0.62 14.36 -3.75
N VAL A 173 1.56 13.57 -3.22
CA VAL A 173 2.51 12.81 -4.02
C VAL A 173 1.81 11.74 -4.86
N CYS A 174 0.81 11.03 -4.32
CA CYS A 174 -0.04 10.11 -5.09
C CYS A 174 -0.65 10.81 -6.30
N ASN A 175 -1.30 11.96 -6.08
CA ASN A 175 -1.96 12.71 -7.15
C ASN A 175 -0.94 13.24 -8.17
N MET A 176 0.22 13.69 -7.72
CA MET A 176 1.28 14.16 -8.60
C MET A 176 1.78 13.02 -9.51
N ILE A 177 2.08 11.84 -8.96
CA ILE A 177 2.49 10.67 -9.75
C ILE A 177 1.35 10.22 -10.68
N ARG A 178 0.11 10.22 -10.17
CA ARG A 178 -1.05 9.71 -10.89
C ARG A 178 -1.50 10.59 -12.07
N TYR A 179 -1.43 11.91 -11.92
CA TYR A 179 -1.92 12.85 -12.93
C TYR A 179 -0.81 13.57 -13.69
N GLY A 180 0.41 13.59 -13.14
CA GLY A 180 1.54 14.32 -13.71
C GLY A 180 2.50 13.46 -14.54
N GLY A 181 2.45 12.12 -14.42
CA GLY A 181 3.47 11.22 -14.96
C GLY A 181 2.95 9.98 -15.69
N THR A 182 3.88 9.19 -16.22
CA THR A 182 3.56 7.87 -16.83
C THR A 182 3.51 6.80 -15.75
N ILE A 183 2.33 6.25 -15.49
CA ILE A 183 2.13 5.19 -14.50
C ILE A 183 2.34 3.82 -15.16
N PRO A 184 3.08 2.88 -14.54
CA PRO A 184 3.13 1.50 -15.01
C PRO A 184 1.75 0.85 -14.86
N ARG A 185 1.32 0.08 -15.85
CA ARG A 185 0.07 -0.70 -15.76
C ARG A 185 0.27 -1.94 -14.91
N HIS A 186 1.46 -2.53 -14.98
CA HIS A 186 1.77 -3.79 -14.31
C HIS A 186 3.14 -3.75 -13.61
N ILE A 187 3.13 -4.07 -12.31
CA ILE A 187 4.36 -4.31 -11.53
C ILE A 187 4.45 -5.79 -11.15
N ALA A 188 5.62 -6.40 -11.37
CA ALA A 188 5.97 -7.71 -10.85
C ALA A 188 6.94 -7.57 -9.65
N ILE A 189 6.66 -8.21 -8.52
CA ILE A 189 7.45 -8.08 -7.28
C ILE A 189 7.92 -9.43 -6.73
N VAL A 190 9.24 -9.56 -6.54
CA VAL A 190 9.85 -10.61 -5.72
C VAL A 190 9.94 -10.13 -4.27
N MET A 191 9.10 -10.71 -3.40
CA MET A 191 8.94 -10.33 -1.99
C MET A 191 10.02 -10.94 -1.08
N ASP A 192 11.29 -10.61 -1.33
CA ASP A 192 12.45 -11.18 -0.62
C ASP A 192 12.79 -10.42 0.67
N GLY A 193 13.46 -11.10 1.61
CA GLY A 193 13.98 -10.53 2.85
C GLY A 193 13.22 -10.92 4.12
N ASN A 194 12.13 -11.70 4.04
CA ASN A 194 11.29 -12.04 5.21
C ASN A 194 12.06 -12.69 6.37
N ARG A 195 12.89 -13.71 6.06
CA ARG A 195 13.69 -14.42 7.07
C ARG A 195 14.80 -13.55 7.66
N ARG A 196 15.42 -12.70 6.84
CA ARG A 196 16.48 -11.77 7.26
C ARG A 196 15.92 -10.67 8.15
N TYR A 197 14.77 -10.09 7.77
CA TYR A 197 14.04 -9.15 8.61
C TYR A 197 13.67 -9.74 9.98
N ALA A 198 13.18 -10.98 10.02
CA ALA A 198 12.85 -11.65 11.28
C ALA A 198 14.08 -11.79 12.20
N ARG A 199 15.21 -12.25 11.63
CA ARG A 199 16.49 -12.36 12.35
C ARG A 199 16.96 -11.00 12.89
N ASP A 200 16.93 -9.97 12.06
CA ASP A 200 17.41 -8.62 12.43
C ASP A 200 16.51 -7.95 13.47
N LYS A 201 15.24 -8.38 13.59
CA LYS A 201 14.30 -7.96 14.65
C LYS A 201 14.25 -8.91 15.86
N GLY A 202 15.01 -10.00 15.86
CA GLY A 202 15.00 -10.99 16.94
C GLY A 202 13.66 -11.72 17.10
N VAL A 203 12.89 -11.87 16.02
CA VAL A 203 11.59 -12.56 16.02
C VAL A 203 11.65 -13.87 15.24
N ALA A 204 10.69 -14.77 15.48
CA ALA A 204 10.59 -16.04 14.77
C ALA A 204 10.45 -15.86 13.25
N ARG A 205 11.02 -16.78 12.45
CA ARG A 205 10.93 -16.77 10.97
C ARG A 205 9.48 -16.75 10.48
N SER A 206 8.62 -17.54 11.11
CA SER A 206 7.18 -17.59 10.84
C SER A 206 6.53 -16.20 10.97
N LYS A 207 6.92 -15.42 11.98
CA LYS A 207 6.44 -14.04 12.18
C LYS A 207 6.91 -13.12 11.06
N GLY A 208 8.14 -13.28 10.55
CA GLY A 208 8.63 -12.54 9.39
C GLY A 208 7.81 -12.81 8.13
N HIS A 209 7.46 -14.07 7.87
CA HIS A 209 6.59 -14.44 6.75
C HIS A 209 5.17 -13.89 6.90
N LEU A 210 4.61 -13.92 8.12
CA LEU A 210 3.30 -13.33 8.39
C LEU A 210 3.30 -11.83 8.11
N LEU A 211 4.32 -11.09 8.58
CA LEU A 211 4.47 -9.66 8.30
C LEU A 211 4.67 -9.37 6.79
N GLY A 212 5.31 -10.29 6.07
CA GLY A 212 5.44 -10.20 4.62
C GLY A 212 4.11 -10.41 3.89
N ALA A 213 3.31 -11.40 4.30
CA ALA A 213 1.98 -11.61 3.74
C ALA A 213 1.06 -10.41 4.00
N ASP A 214 1.12 -9.86 5.21
CA ASP A 214 0.49 -8.61 5.60
C ASP A 214 0.91 -7.44 4.68
N LYS A 215 2.23 -7.25 4.46
CA LYS A 215 2.75 -6.21 3.58
C LYS A 215 2.21 -6.27 2.15
N LEU A 216 1.98 -7.47 1.62
CA LEU A 216 1.38 -7.66 0.30
C LEU A 216 0.05 -6.93 0.18
N PHE A 217 -0.85 -7.08 1.14
CA PHE A 217 -2.14 -6.40 1.12
C PHE A 217 -2.00 -4.87 1.17
N GLU A 218 -1.03 -4.37 1.94
CA GLU A 218 -0.69 -2.94 1.95
C GLU A 218 -0.25 -2.45 0.57
N VAL A 219 0.63 -3.18 -0.11
CA VAL A 219 1.14 -2.84 -1.45
C VAL A 219 0.05 -2.96 -2.52
N CYS A 220 -0.78 -4.00 -2.49
CA CYS A 220 -1.94 -4.14 -3.39
C CYS A 220 -2.80 -2.88 -3.33
N GLN A 221 -3.06 -2.39 -2.12
CA GLN A 221 -3.86 -1.20 -1.95
C GLN A 221 -3.19 0.07 -2.47
N TRP A 222 -1.90 0.24 -2.20
CA TRP A 222 -1.15 1.37 -2.76
C TRP A 222 -1.18 1.36 -4.28
N CYS A 223 -0.98 0.19 -4.91
CA CYS A 223 -1.06 0.02 -6.35
C CYS A 223 -2.44 0.42 -6.89
N HIS A 224 -3.51 -0.11 -6.30
CA HIS A 224 -4.88 0.24 -6.68
C HIS A 224 -5.14 1.76 -6.58
N ASP A 225 -4.73 2.41 -5.49
CA ASP A 225 -4.97 3.85 -5.28
C ASP A 225 -4.17 4.74 -6.22
N LEU A 226 -2.97 4.29 -6.59
CA LEU A 226 -2.12 4.95 -7.58
C LEU A 226 -2.62 4.74 -9.01
N GLY A 227 -3.62 3.88 -9.24
CA GLY A 227 -4.16 3.58 -10.57
C GLY A 227 -3.34 2.56 -11.36
N ILE A 228 -2.52 1.78 -10.68
CA ILE A 228 -1.83 0.61 -11.25
C ILE A 228 -2.87 -0.50 -11.36
N SER A 229 -3.09 -1.01 -12.56
CA SER A 229 -4.16 -1.98 -12.85
C SER A 229 -3.79 -3.42 -12.51
N GLU A 230 -2.51 -3.76 -12.44
CA GLU A 230 -2.06 -5.14 -12.31
C GLU A 230 -0.82 -5.28 -11.42
N LEU A 231 -0.83 -6.28 -10.56
CA LEU A 231 0.27 -6.62 -9.67
C LEU A 231 0.51 -8.13 -9.71
N THR A 232 1.73 -8.55 -10.06
CA THR A 232 2.16 -9.94 -9.94
C THR A 232 3.16 -10.09 -8.81
N VAL A 233 2.97 -11.07 -7.93
CA VAL A 233 3.87 -11.28 -6.78
C VAL A 233 4.39 -12.70 -6.73
N TYR A 234 5.67 -12.84 -6.38
CA TYR A 234 6.28 -14.14 -6.18
C TYR A 234 6.10 -14.61 -4.74
N ALA A 235 5.07 -15.42 -4.49
CA ALA A 235 4.70 -15.86 -3.15
C ALA A 235 5.41 -17.16 -2.74
N PHE A 236 5.51 -18.14 -3.64
CA PHE A 236 6.18 -19.42 -3.35
C PHE A 236 6.77 -20.06 -4.63
N SER A 237 8.06 -20.41 -4.58
CA SER A 237 8.79 -21.05 -5.68
C SER A 237 8.81 -22.57 -5.53
N LEU A 238 8.84 -23.34 -6.64
CA LEU A 238 9.11 -24.79 -6.56
C LEU A 238 10.49 -25.09 -5.97
N GLU A 239 11.48 -24.19 -6.14
CA GLU A 239 12.78 -24.34 -5.48
C GLU A 239 12.67 -24.26 -3.95
N ASN A 240 11.60 -23.67 -3.42
CA ASN A 240 11.37 -23.59 -1.97
C ASN A 240 10.91 -24.92 -1.37
N LEU A 241 10.56 -25.92 -2.19
CA LEU A 241 10.32 -27.29 -1.72
C LEU A 241 11.57 -27.97 -1.18
N LYS A 242 12.76 -27.43 -1.46
CA LYS A 242 14.04 -27.90 -0.89
C LYS A 242 14.25 -27.46 0.58
N ARG A 243 13.34 -26.67 1.15
CA ARG A 243 13.42 -26.22 2.55
C ARG A 243 12.92 -27.31 3.50
N SER A 244 13.14 -27.14 4.80
CA SER A 244 12.65 -28.09 5.81
C SER A 244 11.13 -28.18 5.79
N GLN A 245 10.59 -29.38 6.02
CA GLN A 245 9.15 -29.64 6.02
C GLN A 245 8.40 -28.68 6.96
N ASP A 246 8.92 -28.45 8.17
CA ASP A 246 8.34 -27.49 9.13
C ASP A 246 8.20 -26.06 8.57
N GLU A 247 9.14 -25.62 7.73
CA GLU A 247 9.08 -24.28 7.12
C GLU A 247 8.02 -24.26 6.02
N ILE A 248 7.92 -25.33 5.22
CA ILE A 248 6.90 -25.49 4.17
C ILE A 248 5.51 -25.51 4.81
N ASP A 249 5.29 -26.32 5.85
CA ASP A 249 4.01 -26.44 6.54
C ASP A 249 3.57 -25.10 7.15
N THR A 250 4.53 -24.36 7.72
CA THR A 250 4.29 -23.00 8.22
C THR A 250 3.85 -22.06 7.11
N LEU A 251 4.51 -22.10 5.94
CA LEU A 251 4.15 -21.25 4.79
C LEU A 251 2.76 -21.61 4.23
N MET A 252 2.43 -22.90 4.13
CA MET A 252 1.10 -23.35 3.70
C MET A 252 0.02 -22.92 4.70
N SER A 253 0.29 -23.00 6.00
CA SER A 253 -0.62 -22.50 7.04
C SER A 253 -0.86 -20.99 6.92
N ILE A 254 0.19 -20.19 6.68
CA ILE A 254 0.03 -18.73 6.44
C ILE A 254 -0.80 -18.48 5.17
N ALA A 255 -0.50 -19.18 4.07
CA ALA A 255 -1.24 -19.04 2.81
C ALA A 255 -2.72 -19.38 2.99
N ARG A 256 -3.04 -20.51 3.65
CA ARG A 256 -4.40 -20.92 3.99
C ARG A 256 -5.12 -19.84 4.79
N ASN A 257 -4.51 -19.36 5.88
CA ASN A 257 -5.12 -18.33 6.73
C ASN A 257 -5.41 -17.04 5.96
N LYS A 258 -4.51 -16.62 5.07
CA LYS A 258 -4.70 -15.41 4.25
C LYS A 258 -5.77 -15.58 3.17
N LEU A 259 -5.84 -16.74 2.52
CA LEU A 259 -6.92 -16.99 1.55
C LEU A 259 -8.28 -17.08 2.23
N LEU A 260 -8.37 -17.67 3.45
CA LEU A 260 -9.59 -17.66 4.25
C LEU A 260 -9.97 -16.24 4.71
N GLU A 261 -8.99 -15.38 5.01
CA GLU A 261 -9.22 -13.97 5.34
C GLU A 261 -9.80 -13.19 4.14
N ILE A 262 -9.28 -13.47 2.93
CA ILE A 262 -9.80 -12.94 1.67
C ILE A 262 -11.23 -13.42 1.42
N GLU A 263 -11.49 -14.72 1.56
CA GLU A 263 -12.82 -15.31 1.38
C GLU A 263 -13.84 -14.71 2.34
N LYS A 264 -13.48 -14.52 3.61
CA LYS A 264 -14.34 -13.82 4.60
C LYS A 264 -14.61 -12.36 4.26
N SER A 265 -13.76 -11.75 3.44
CA SER A 265 -13.86 -10.35 3.02
C SER A 265 -14.26 -10.20 1.55
N ILE A 266 -14.87 -11.24 0.95
CA ILE A 266 -15.15 -11.31 -0.48
C ILE A 266 -16.05 -10.17 -0.98
N ASP A 267 -17.01 -9.70 -0.17
CA ASP A 267 -17.89 -8.57 -0.54
C ASP A 267 -17.11 -7.33 -0.96
N LYS A 268 -15.94 -7.13 -0.35
CA LYS A 268 -15.09 -5.98 -0.59
C LYS A 268 -14.20 -6.16 -1.81
N ILE A 269 -13.80 -7.40 -2.08
CA ILE A 269 -13.17 -7.80 -3.34
C ILE A 269 -14.13 -7.53 -4.51
N HIS A 270 -15.43 -7.83 -4.32
CA HIS A 270 -16.48 -7.52 -5.28
C HIS A 270 -16.70 -6.00 -5.44
N GLU A 271 -16.81 -5.25 -4.34
CA GLU A 271 -16.96 -3.77 -4.35
C GLU A 271 -15.81 -3.08 -5.09
N GLN A 272 -14.58 -3.55 -4.86
CA GLN A 272 -13.37 -3.01 -5.48
C GLN A 272 -13.07 -3.64 -6.86
N GLN A 273 -13.87 -4.61 -7.30
CA GLN A 273 -13.71 -5.33 -8.56
C GLN A 273 -12.28 -5.85 -8.75
N ILE A 274 -11.79 -6.60 -7.77
CA ILE A 274 -10.45 -7.20 -7.79
C ILE A 274 -10.53 -8.60 -8.38
N CYS A 275 -9.78 -8.86 -9.44
CA CYS A 275 -9.56 -10.19 -10.01
C CYS A 275 -8.33 -10.85 -9.36
N ILE A 276 -8.50 -12.02 -8.77
CA ILE A 276 -7.41 -12.78 -8.15
C ILE A 276 -7.09 -13.98 -9.03
N ARG A 277 -5.82 -14.12 -9.43
CA ARG A 277 -5.33 -15.27 -10.22
C ARG A 277 -4.14 -15.89 -9.50
N VAL A 278 -4.16 -17.22 -9.37
CA VAL A 278 -3.01 -17.98 -8.87
C VAL A 278 -2.35 -18.68 -10.04
N ILE A 279 -1.02 -18.55 -10.13
CA ILE A 279 -0.22 -19.01 -11.27
C ILE A 279 0.87 -19.95 -10.75
N GLY A 280 0.95 -21.16 -11.31
CA GLY A 280 1.92 -22.19 -10.97
C GLY A 280 1.30 -23.57 -10.92
N GLU A 281 2.01 -24.53 -10.32
CA GLU A 281 1.60 -25.93 -10.21
C GLU A 281 0.60 -26.13 -9.07
N ILE A 282 -0.66 -25.71 -9.30
CA ILE A 282 -1.74 -25.80 -8.32
C ILE A 282 -2.02 -27.25 -7.91
N ASP A 283 -1.85 -28.21 -8.81
CA ASP A 283 -2.12 -29.62 -8.57
C ASP A 283 -1.13 -30.26 -7.57
N LEU A 284 0.00 -29.60 -7.26
CA LEU A 284 0.96 -30.03 -6.23
C LEU A 284 0.62 -29.52 -4.82
N ILE A 285 -0.42 -28.69 -4.69
CA ILE A 285 -0.85 -28.08 -3.43
C ILE A 285 -1.79 -29.07 -2.70
N GLN A 286 -1.92 -28.95 -1.38
CA GLN A 286 -2.94 -29.70 -0.61
C GLN A 286 -4.37 -29.42 -1.12
N ASP A 287 -5.19 -30.46 -1.23
CA ASP A 287 -6.53 -30.42 -1.84
C ASP A 287 -7.44 -29.31 -1.26
N ASP A 288 -7.41 -29.12 0.05
CA ASP A 288 -8.20 -28.11 0.74
C ASP A 288 -7.85 -26.68 0.28
N LEU A 289 -6.55 -26.42 0.06
CA LEU A 289 -6.06 -25.14 -0.42
C LEU A 289 -6.31 -24.97 -1.92
N GLN A 290 -6.23 -26.06 -2.71
CA GLN A 290 -6.60 -26.04 -4.12
C GLN A 290 -8.06 -25.63 -4.32
N ILE A 291 -8.99 -26.21 -3.56
CA ILE A 291 -10.42 -25.89 -3.62
C ILE A 291 -10.64 -24.40 -3.34
N LEU A 292 -10.01 -23.87 -2.28
CA LEU A 292 -10.14 -22.46 -1.92
C LEU A 292 -9.58 -21.52 -3.00
N ILE A 293 -8.43 -21.85 -3.58
CA ILE A 293 -7.82 -21.10 -4.69
C ILE A 293 -8.75 -21.10 -5.91
N LYS A 294 -9.21 -22.27 -6.34
CA LYS A 294 -10.06 -22.43 -7.53
C LYS A 294 -11.40 -21.69 -7.35
N LYS A 295 -11.99 -21.77 -6.16
CA LYS A 295 -13.20 -21.02 -5.77
C LYS A 295 -12.99 -19.51 -5.89
N LEU A 296 -11.94 -18.96 -5.27
CA LEU A 296 -11.65 -17.52 -5.31
C LEU A 296 -11.37 -17.01 -6.73
N MET A 297 -10.61 -17.77 -7.53
CA MET A 297 -10.37 -17.44 -8.94
C MET A 297 -11.68 -17.43 -9.74
N SER A 298 -12.54 -18.43 -9.55
CA SER A 298 -13.85 -18.50 -10.22
C SER A 298 -14.77 -17.33 -9.85
N GLN A 299 -14.82 -16.96 -8.57
CA GLN A 299 -15.64 -15.84 -8.08
C GLN A 299 -15.17 -14.46 -8.58
N THR A 300 -13.89 -14.31 -8.91
CA THR A 300 -13.29 -13.00 -9.25
C THR A 300 -12.90 -12.85 -10.72
N LYS A 301 -13.01 -13.91 -11.53
CA LYS A 301 -12.54 -13.98 -12.93
C LYS A 301 -13.04 -12.89 -13.87
N HIS A 302 -14.23 -12.34 -13.59
CA HIS A 302 -14.90 -11.38 -14.47
C HIS A 302 -14.48 -9.92 -14.22
N TYR A 303 -13.69 -9.67 -13.17
CA TYR A 303 -13.23 -8.33 -12.84
C TYR A 303 -12.02 -7.90 -13.67
N GLN A 304 -11.97 -6.60 -14.00
CA GLN A 304 -10.91 -6.02 -14.82
C GLN A 304 -10.30 -4.75 -14.21
N ARG A 305 -10.82 -4.27 -13.07
CA ARG A 305 -10.39 -2.99 -12.47
C ARG A 305 -9.01 -3.09 -11.83
N PHE A 306 -8.76 -4.16 -11.09
CA PHE A 306 -7.46 -4.46 -10.51
C PHE A 306 -7.21 -5.97 -10.56
N ILE A 307 -6.05 -6.39 -11.03
CA ILE A 307 -5.70 -7.80 -11.18
C ILE A 307 -4.51 -8.12 -10.28
N LEU A 308 -4.70 -9.06 -9.36
CA LEU A 308 -3.65 -9.60 -8.50
C LEU A 308 -3.28 -11.00 -8.96
N ASN A 309 -2.05 -11.16 -9.45
CA ASN A 309 -1.49 -12.45 -9.82
C ASN A 309 -0.55 -12.94 -8.72
N VAL A 310 -0.84 -14.10 -8.15
CA VAL A 310 -0.04 -14.73 -7.11
C VAL A 310 0.68 -15.92 -7.70
N CYS A 311 1.99 -15.79 -7.94
CA CYS A 311 2.82 -16.90 -8.37
C CYS A 311 3.12 -17.81 -7.18
N PHE A 312 2.55 -19.01 -7.20
CA PHE A 312 2.57 -19.97 -6.09
C PHE A 312 2.85 -21.36 -6.65
N TYR A 313 3.86 -22.05 -6.10
CA TYR A 313 4.45 -23.24 -6.74
C TYR A 313 4.88 -22.93 -8.18
N TYR A 314 5.57 -21.80 -8.35
CA TYR A 314 5.89 -21.27 -9.68
C TYR A 314 7.40 -21.22 -9.92
N THR A 315 7.84 -21.57 -11.13
CA THR A 315 9.09 -21.11 -11.73
C THR A 315 8.84 -20.80 -13.21
N SER A 316 9.64 -19.91 -13.78
CA SER A 316 9.49 -19.52 -15.18
C SER A 316 9.86 -20.67 -16.12
N ARG A 317 10.87 -21.48 -15.79
CA ARG A 317 11.22 -22.66 -16.58
C ARG A 317 10.13 -23.72 -16.60
N ASP A 318 9.47 -23.98 -15.47
CA ASP A 318 8.35 -24.92 -15.43
C ASP A 318 7.15 -24.39 -16.24
N GLU A 319 6.84 -23.08 -16.15
CA GLU A 319 5.82 -22.45 -16.98
C GLU A 319 6.11 -22.59 -18.47
N ILE A 320 7.35 -22.30 -18.90
CA ILE A 320 7.77 -22.45 -20.31
C ILE A 320 7.66 -23.91 -20.74
N THR A 321 8.05 -24.86 -19.89
CA THR A 321 7.94 -26.29 -20.18
C THR A 321 6.49 -26.70 -20.41
N ASN A 322 5.55 -26.20 -19.61
CA ASN A 322 4.13 -26.45 -19.82
C ASN A 322 3.59 -25.80 -21.09
N VAL A 323 4.02 -24.58 -21.42
CA VAL A 323 3.68 -23.95 -22.71
C VAL A 323 4.16 -24.79 -23.89
N ILE A 324 5.38 -25.31 -23.84
CA ILE A 324 5.92 -26.17 -24.91
C ILE A 324 5.09 -27.46 -25.03
N LYS A 325 4.66 -28.07 -23.92
CA LYS A 325 3.76 -29.24 -23.93
C LYS A 325 2.39 -28.89 -24.52
N ASP A 326 1.80 -27.75 -24.16
CA ASP A 326 0.53 -27.27 -24.70
C ASP A 326 0.62 -27.08 -26.23
N LEU A 327 1.71 -26.48 -26.71
CA LEU A 327 1.98 -26.29 -28.14
C LEU A 327 2.17 -27.62 -28.88
N ALA A 328 2.98 -28.53 -28.33
CA ALA A 328 3.19 -29.86 -28.89
C ALA A 328 1.87 -30.65 -28.98
N SER A 329 1.02 -30.58 -27.96
CA SER A 329 -0.31 -31.18 -27.98
C SER A 329 -1.22 -30.50 -29.02
N GLY A 330 -1.12 -29.18 -29.19
CA GLY A 330 -1.82 -28.45 -30.25
C GLY A 330 -1.46 -28.94 -31.66
N VAL A 331 -0.17 -29.22 -31.90
CA VAL A 331 0.31 -29.79 -33.16
C VAL A 331 -0.18 -31.23 -33.33
N GLU A 332 -0.08 -32.07 -32.31
CA GLU A 332 -0.57 -33.46 -32.33
C GLU A 332 -2.09 -33.55 -32.61
N LYS A 333 -2.87 -32.62 -32.05
CA LYS A 333 -4.32 -32.49 -32.28
C LYS A 333 -4.68 -31.85 -33.63
N ASN A 334 -3.70 -31.52 -34.49
CA ASN A 334 -3.88 -30.78 -35.74
C ASN A 334 -4.57 -29.40 -35.58
N LEU A 335 -4.45 -28.78 -34.40
CA LEU A 335 -4.93 -27.42 -34.15
C LEU A 335 -3.90 -26.36 -34.56
N LEU A 336 -2.62 -26.73 -34.60
CA LEU A 336 -1.48 -25.91 -35.03
C LEU A 336 -0.62 -26.67 -36.04
N GLU A 337 0.07 -25.92 -36.89
CA GLU A 337 1.22 -26.40 -37.66
C GLU A 337 2.52 -26.04 -36.95
N ILE A 338 3.61 -26.80 -37.17
CA ILE A 338 4.93 -26.51 -36.55
C ILE A 338 5.39 -25.07 -36.88
N ASN A 339 5.13 -24.62 -38.10
CA ASN A 339 5.49 -23.28 -38.57
C ASN A 339 4.61 -22.16 -37.98
N ASP A 340 3.51 -22.51 -37.28
CA ASP A 340 2.71 -21.52 -36.55
C ASP A 340 3.39 -21.10 -35.23
N ILE A 341 4.35 -21.89 -34.73
CA ILE A 341 5.01 -21.67 -33.44
C ILE A 341 6.13 -20.63 -33.57
N ASP A 342 5.92 -19.49 -32.94
CA ASP A 342 6.87 -18.37 -32.86
C ASP A 342 6.94 -17.76 -31.44
N ASP A 343 7.81 -16.77 -31.25
CA ASP A 343 7.98 -16.03 -29.98
C ASP A 343 6.65 -15.43 -29.49
N ASN A 344 5.81 -14.95 -30.41
CA ASN A 344 4.53 -14.33 -30.08
C ASN A 344 3.52 -15.37 -29.58
N LEU A 345 3.41 -16.52 -30.24
CA LEU A 345 2.53 -17.60 -29.81
C LEU A 345 2.96 -18.15 -28.45
N ILE A 346 4.26 -18.32 -28.21
CA ILE A 346 4.79 -18.74 -26.90
C ILE A 346 4.33 -17.77 -25.81
N VAL A 347 4.50 -16.46 -26.01
CA VAL A 347 4.05 -15.44 -25.04
C VAL A 347 2.53 -15.49 -24.83
N ARG A 348 1.75 -15.71 -25.89
CA ARG A 348 0.29 -15.85 -25.83
C ARG A 348 -0.19 -17.14 -25.14
N CYS A 349 0.68 -18.13 -24.96
CA CYS A 349 0.38 -19.35 -24.23
C CYS A 349 0.76 -19.29 -22.74
N LEU A 350 1.59 -18.34 -22.31
CA LEU A 350 1.95 -18.16 -20.90
C LEU A 350 0.71 -17.91 -20.02
N SER A 351 0.83 -18.13 -18.72
CA SER A 351 -0.30 -18.02 -17.78
C SER A 351 -0.84 -16.58 -17.65
N LEU A 352 0.03 -15.59 -17.92
CA LEU A 352 -0.29 -14.15 -17.93
C LEU A 352 -0.71 -13.63 -19.31
N SER A 353 -0.91 -14.49 -20.31
CA SER A 353 -1.12 -14.05 -21.69
C SER A 353 -2.38 -13.23 -21.93
N SER A 354 -3.40 -13.37 -21.06
CA SER A 354 -4.61 -12.55 -21.10
C SER A 354 -4.43 -11.16 -20.50
N THR A 355 -3.22 -10.82 -20.02
CA THR A 355 -2.95 -9.53 -19.38
C THR A 355 -1.69 -8.84 -19.85
N THR A 356 -1.44 -7.67 -19.28
CA THR A 356 -0.32 -6.82 -19.70
C THR A 356 0.99 -7.42 -19.22
N LEU A 357 2.04 -7.37 -20.05
CA LEU A 357 3.38 -7.74 -19.59
C LEU A 357 3.87 -6.74 -18.52
N PRO A 358 4.67 -7.16 -17.53
CA PRO A 358 5.17 -6.26 -16.49
C PRO A 358 5.92 -5.07 -17.08
N ASP A 359 5.59 -3.86 -16.63
CA ASP A 359 6.35 -2.66 -16.92
C ASP A 359 7.56 -2.52 -15.98
N ILE A 360 7.40 -3.01 -14.74
CA ILE A 360 8.43 -3.01 -13.72
C ILE A 360 8.62 -4.43 -13.18
N PHE A 361 9.87 -4.86 -13.11
CA PHE A 361 10.30 -5.96 -12.25
C PHE A 361 10.95 -5.34 -11.01
N LEU A 362 10.45 -5.66 -9.83
CA LEU A 362 10.97 -5.21 -8.55
C LEU A 362 11.41 -6.40 -7.71
N ARG A 363 12.59 -6.30 -7.12
CA ARG A 363 13.02 -7.23 -6.07
C ARG A 363 13.51 -6.49 -4.85
N THR A 364 13.02 -6.89 -3.67
CA THR A 364 13.46 -6.36 -2.38
C THR A 364 14.70 -7.10 -1.86
N SER A 365 15.23 -6.66 -0.73
CA SER A 365 16.39 -7.21 0.02
C SER A 365 17.79 -7.01 -0.58
N GLY A 366 17.94 -6.17 -1.61
CA GLY A 366 19.25 -5.84 -2.22
C GLY A 366 19.84 -6.93 -3.13
N GLU A 367 19.15 -8.06 -3.32
CA GLU A 367 19.63 -9.17 -4.15
C GLU A 367 19.47 -8.86 -5.65
N ILE A 368 20.55 -8.96 -6.43
CA ILE A 368 20.56 -8.61 -7.87
C ILE A 368 20.43 -9.87 -8.73
N ARG A 369 19.24 -10.48 -8.74
CA ARG A 369 18.90 -11.65 -9.58
C ARG A 369 17.39 -11.81 -9.77
N LEU A 370 16.98 -12.55 -10.80
CA LEU A 370 15.56 -12.82 -11.09
C LEU A 370 14.99 -14.00 -10.29
N SER A 371 15.82 -14.99 -9.95
CA SER A 371 15.40 -16.23 -9.26
C SER A 371 14.28 -16.99 -9.98
N ASP A 372 14.43 -17.17 -11.30
CA ASP A 372 13.48 -17.96 -12.12
C ASP A 372 12.03 -17.44 -12.06
N PHE A 373 11.88 -16.12 -11.98
CA PHE A 373 10.59 -15.43 -11.92
C PHE A 373 10.36 -14.62 -13.20
N LEU A 374 9.29 -14.94 -13.93
CA LEU A 374 8.79 -14.20 -15.11
C LEU A 374 9.88 -13.87 -16.15
N LEU A 375 10.73 -14.84 -16.50
CA LEU A 375 11.92 -14.59 -17.34
C LEU A 375 11.55 -14.04 -18.73
N VAL A 376 10.50 -14.59 -19.33
CA VAL A 376 10.02 -14.16 -20.66
C VAL A 376 9.20 -12.88 -20.54
N GLN A 377 8.30 -12.82 -19.57
CA GLN A 377 7.38 -11.69 -19.40
C GLN A 377 8.11 -10.39 -19.04
N CYS A 378 9.22 -10.49 -18.29
CA CYS A 378 9.99 -9.32 -17.85
C CYS A 378 11.06 -8.83 -18.84
N ARG A 379 11.12 -9.39 -20.06
CA ARG A 379 12.13 -9.06 -21.09
C ARG A 379 12.29 -7.56 -21.36
N PHE A 380 11.19 -6.80 -21.31
CA PHE A 380 11.18 -5.35 -21.56
C PHE A 380 10.73 -4.52 -20.36
N SER A 381 10.78 -5.10 -19.16
CA SER A 381 10.47 -4.40 -17.92
C SER A 381 11.66 -3.56 -17.46
N LEU A 382 11.38 -2.49 -16.69
CA LEU A 382 12.40 -1.84 -15.88
C LEU A 382 12.73 -2.71 -14.68
N TRP A 383 13.99 -3.14 -14.56
CA TRP A 383 14.43 -3.95 -13.42
C TRP A 383 14.97 -3.06 -12.31
N LEU A 384 14.35 -3.14 -11.13
CA LEU A 384 14.70 -2.37 -9.96
C LEU A 384 14.98 -3.31 -8.78
N PHE A 385 16.12 -3.10 -8.13
CA PHE A 385 16.54 -3.84 -6.95
C PHE A 385 16.57 -2.88 -5.76
N ALA A 386 15.65 -3.08 -4.81
CA ALA A 386 15.51 -2.22 -3.66
C ALA A 386 16.24 -2.83 -2.46
N ASP A 387 17.17 -2.07 -1.88
CA ASP A 387 17.88 -2.45 -0.65
C ASP A 387 17.04 -2.17 0.60
N VAL A 388 15.91 -2.88 0.68
CA VAL A 388 15.00 -2.87 1.83
C VAL A 388 14.35 -4.24 1.93
N TYR A 389 14.26 -4.82 3.13
CA TYR A 389 13.53 -6.09 3.28
C TYR A 389 12.04 -5.91 3.04
N TRP A 390 11.39 -6.93 2.46
CA TRP A 390 9.97 -6.88 2.14
C TRP A 390 9.08 -6.42 3.31
N PRO A 391 9.17 -6.95 4.55
CA PRO A 391 8.31 -6.47 5.63
C PRO A 391 8.51 -5.00 6.01
N ALA A 392 9.68 -4.43 5.71
CA ALA A 392 10.01 -3.01 5.94
C ALA A 392 9.67 -2.10 4.75
N PHE A 393 9.26 -2.67 3.61
CA PHE A 393 8.87 -1.91 2.44
C PHE A 393 7.71 -0.97 2.78
N ASN A 394 7.77 0.25 2.26
CA ASN A 394 6.80 1.29 2.62
C ASN A 394 6.44 2.12 1.38
N LEU A 395 5.40 2.94 1.50
CA LEU A 395 4.86 3.74 0.41
C LEU A 395 5.90 4.67 -0.25
N TRP A 396 6.87 5.21 0.50
CA TRP A 396 7.92 6.06 -0.06
C TRP A 396 8.85 5.29 -0.99
N HIS A 397 9.15 4.03 -0.67
CA HIS A 397 9.91 3.17 -1.59
C HIS A 397 9.14 2.97 -2.89
N LEU A 398 7.82 2.72 -2.82
CA LEU A 398 6.99 2.59 -4.01
C LEU A 398 6.97 3.88 -4.84
N TYR A 399 6.80 5.05 -4.22
CA TYR A 399 6.87 6.32 -4.94
C TYR A 399 8.22 6.51 -5.65
N TRP A 400 9.32 6.20 -4.97
CA TRP A 400 10.64 6.27 -5.57
C TRP A 400 10.77 5.36 -6.79
N ILE A 401 10.27 4.13 -6.71
CA ILE A 401 10.21 3.17 -7.82
C ILE A 401 9.42 3.73 -9.00
N LEU A 402 8.28 4.37 -8.75
CA LEU A 402 7.45 4.95 -9.79
C LEU A 402 8.11 6.15 -10.46
N ILE A 403 8.79 7.01 -9.70
CA ILE A 403 9.57 8.12 -10.25
C ILE A 403 10.69 7.59 -11.15
N GLN A 404 11.40 6.54 -10.72
CA GLN A 404 12.45 5.91 -11.54
C GLN A 404 11.89 5.34 -12.85
N TYR A 405 10.70 4.73 -12.79
CA TYR A 405 10.00 4.26 -13.98
C TYR A 405 9.64 5.41 -14.92
N GLU A 406 9.05 6.48 -14.40
CA GLU A 406 8.70 7.67 -15.18
C GLU A 406 9.91 8.27 -15.88
N MET A 407 11.05 8.38 -15.19
CA MET A 407 12.30 8.89 -15.78
C MET A 407 12.86 8.04 -16.92
N LYS A 408 12.49 6.74 -17.00
CA LYS A 408 13.02 5.77 -17.97
C LYS A 408 11.98 5.30 -18.99
N SER A 409 10.70 5.64 -18.81
CA SER A 409 9.58 5.14 -19.60
C SER A 409 9.79 5.40 -21.11
N ASN A 410 10.21 6.61 -21.49
CA ASN A 410 10.47 6.97 -22.88
C ASN A 410 11.55 6.09 -23.53
N VAL A 411 12.62 5.77 -22.79
CA VAL A 411 13.70 4.90 -23.29
C VAL A 411 13.19 3.48 -23.47
N LEU A 412 12.42 2.96 -22.50
CA LEU A 412 11.84 1.62 -22.56
C LEU A 412 10.88 1.48 -23.74
N THR A 413 10.00 2.46 -23.96
CA THR A 413 9.07 2.48 -25.09
C THR A 413 9.83 2.47 -26.42
N ASN A 414 10.88 3.28 -26.55
CA ASN A 414 11.70 3.30 -27.76
C ASN A 414 12.41 1.97 -28.02
N VAL A 415 12.92 1.30 -26.99
CA VAL A 415 13.54 -0.03 -27.12
C VAL A 415 12.51 -1.08 -27.51
N LYS A 416 11.34 -1.10 -26.84
CA LYS A 416 10.22 -1.99 -27.17
C LYS A 416 9.83 -1.85 -28.64
N GLN A 417 9.66 -0.61 -29.12
CA GLN A 417 9.30 -0.33 -30.51
C GLN A 417 10.37 -0.84 -31.48
N LYS A 418 11.65 -0.51 -31.27
CA LYS A 418 12.75 -0.97 -32.13
C LYS A 418 12.83 -2.49 -32.21
N CYS A 419 12.69 -3.19 -31.08
CA CYS A 419 12.69 -4.65 -31.07
C CYS A 419 11.49 -5.22 -31.84
N SER A 420 10.30 -4.63 -31.67
CA SER A 420 9.11 -5.03 -32.42
C SER A 420 9.28 -4.80 -33.93
N ASP A 421 9.86 -3.67 -34.34
CA ASP A 421 10.11 -3.35 -35.75
C ASP A 421 11.10 -4.34 -36.38
N ILE A 422 12.14 -4.74 -35.64
CA ILE A 422 13.11 -5.75 -36.08
C ILE A 422 12.41 -7.11 -36.25
N LEU A 423 11.64 -7.55 -35.26
CA LEU A 423 10.91 -8.82 -35.32
C LEU A 423 9.92 -8.84 -36.49
N ASN A 424 9.14 -7.76 -36.66
CA ASN A 424 8.19 -7.65 -37.77
C ASN A 424 8.88 -7.73 -39.13
N LYS A 425 10.09 -7.14 -39.30
CA LYS A 425 10.86 -7.25 -40.55
C LYS A 425 11.30 -8.69 -40.84
N PHE A 426 11.68 -9.46 -39.82
CA PHE A 426 12.04 -10.87 -40.00
C PHE A 426 10.83 -11.71 -40.40
N TYR A 427 9.67 -11.54 -39.74
CA TYR A 427 8.47 -12.33 -40.05
C TYR A 427 7.76 -11.93 -41.35
N LEU A 428 7.80 -10.65 -41.73
CA LEU A 428 7.19 -10.18 -42.99
C LEU A 428 8.00 -10.57 -44.23
N GLN A 429 9.25 -11.03 -44.09
CA GLN A 429 10.02 -11.58 -45.21
C GLN A 429 9.58 -12.98 -45.63
N ASP A 430 8.87 -13.72 -44.76
CA ASP A 430 8.43 -15.10 -45.02
C ASP A 430 6.97 -15.21 -45.52
N ASP A 431 6.14 -14.18 -45.35
CA ASP A 431 4.70 -14.19 -45.67
C ASP A 431 4.38 -13.35 -46.93
N GLU A 432 4.80 -13.80 -48.12
CA GLU A 432 4.37 -13.18 -49.40
C GLU A 432 2.91 -13.54 -49.78
N ASP A 433 2.31 -14.57 -49.16
CA ASP A 433 0.96 -15.05 -49.49
C ASP A 433 -0.09 -14.75 -48.40
N THR A 434 -0.83 -13.65 -48.60
CA THR A 434 -1.92 -13.20 -47.71
C THR A 434 -2.97 -14.26 -47.37
N MET A 435 -3.19 -15.29 -48.20
CA MET A 435 -4.14 -16.36 -47.87
C MET A 435 -3.59 -17.30 -46.78
N HIS A 436 -2.31 -17.65 -46.86
CA HIS A 436 -1.65 -18.51 -45.88
C HIS A 436 -1.56 -17.82 -44.51
N ALA A 437 -1.21 -16.52 -44.49
CA ALA A 437 -1.19 -15.72 -43.27
C ALA A 437 -2.56 -15.69 -42.54
N ARG A 438 -3.67 -15.54 -43.28
CA ARG A 438 -5.03 -15.57 -42.70
C ARG A 438 -5.38 -16.94 -42.11
N LYS A 439 -4.99 -18.03 -42.77
CA LYS A 439 -5.19 -19.40 -42.27
C LYS A 439 -4.39 -19.63 -40.98
N ARG A 440 -3.12 -19.21 -40.94
CA ARG A 440 -2.27 -19.25 -39.74
C ARG A 440 -2.90 -18.51 -38.56
N VAL A 441 -3.33 -17.26 -38.76
CA VAL A 441 -4.01 -16.48 -37.71
C VAL A 441 -5.25 -17.21 -37.22
N THR A 442 -6.07 -17.75 -38.12
CA THR A 442 -7.29 -18.48 -37.73
C THR A 442 -6.98 -19.74 -36.92
N ARG A 443 -5.96 -20.52 -37.30
CA ARG A 443 -5.51 -21.69 -36.53
C ARG A 443 -5.04 -21.29 -35.13
N ILE A 444 -4.19 -20.27 -35.04
CA ILE A 444 -3.67 -19.76 -33.77
C ILE A 444 -4.81 -19.31 -32.85
N GLU A 445 -5.77 -18.52 -33.33
CA GLU A 445 -6.90 -18.08 -32.50
C GLU A 445 -7.78 -19.24 -32.03
N ASN A 446 -8.04 -20.22 -32.91
CA ASN A 446 -8.80 -21.41 -32.55
C ASN A 446 -8.07 -22.25 -31.49
N PHE A 447 -6.75 -22.43 -31.64
CA PHE A 447 -5.93 -23.12 -30.67
C PHE A 447 -5.95 -22.42 -29.31
N LEU A 448 -5.74 -21.10 -29.27
CA LEU A 448 -5.74 -20.34 -28.02
C LEU A 448 -7.09 -20.39 -27.31
N LYS A 449 -8.19 -20.33 -28.06
CA LYS A 449 -9.54 -20.51 -27.51
C LYS A 449 -9.75 -21.92 -26.95
N SER A 450 -9.24 -22.95 -27.64
CA SER A 450 -9.27 -24.33 -27.15
C SER A 450 -8.48 -24.47 -25.85
N LEU A 451 -7.28 -23.91 -25.80
CA LEU A 451 -6.41 -23.93 -24.63
C LEU A 451 -7.04 -23.21 -23.43
N GLU A 452 -7.63 -22.04 -23.65
CA GLU A 452 -8.34 -21.29 -22.61
C GLU A 452 -9.53 -22.09 -22.07
N ASN A 453 -10.31 -22.74 -22.93
CA ASN A 453 -11.41 -23.61 -22.52
C ASN A 453 -10.93 -24.82 -21.70
N GLU A 454 -9.82 -25.45 -22.06
CA GLU A 454 -9.22 -26.54 -21.28
C GLU A 454 -8.81 -26.05 -19.88
N ARG A 455 -8.20 -24.85 -19.79
CA ARG A 455 -7.84 -24.21 -18.51
C ARG A 455 -9.08 -23.90 -17.65
N TYR A 456 -10.16 -23.38 -18.24
CA TYR A 456 -11.41 -23.15 -17.50
C TYR A 456 -12.06 -24.43 -17.00
N LYS A 457 -12.10 -25.48 -17.82
CA LYS A 457 -12.65 -26.79 -17.39
C LYS A 457 -11.90 -27.35 -16.18
N LYS A 458 -10.57 -27.21 -16.13
CA LYS A 458 -9.76 -27.60 -14.97
C LYS A 458 -10.11 -26.80 -13.71
N LEU A 459 -10.48 -25.53 -13.84
CA LEU A 459 -10.95 -24.71 -12.71
C LEU A 459 -12.33 -25.15 -12.20
N GLU A 460 -13.26 -25.48 -13.10
CA GLU A 460 -14.64 -25.81 -12.75
C GLU A 460 -14.81 -27.23 -12.17
N MET A 461 -14.05 -28.23 -12.64
CA MET A 461 -14.18 -29.62 -12.20
C MET A 461 -14.00 -29.83 -10.68
N VAL A 462 -13.34 -28.92 -9.98
CA VAL A 462 -13.13 -28.99 -8.52
C VAL A 462 -14.23 -28.28 -7.72
N THR A 463 -15.05 -27.44 -8.36
CA THR A 463 -16.09 -26.65 -7.65
C THR A 463 -17.40 -27.44 -7.47
N ILE A 464 -17.51 -28.64 -8.06
CA ILE A 464 -18.71 -29.49 -8.07
C ILE A 464 -18.73 -30.48 -6.88
N PHE A 465 -17.65 -30.56 -6.11
CA PHE A 465 -17.54 -31.31 -4.85
C PHE A 465 -17.50 -30.34 -3.67
#